data_AF-A0A6C0IN80-F1
#
_entry.id   AF-A0A6C0IN80-F1
#
_cell.length_a   1.000
_cell.length_b   1.000
_cell.length_c   1.000
_cell.angle_alpha   90.00
_cell.angle_beta   90.00
_cell.angle_gamma   90.00
#
_symmetry.space_group_name_H-M   'P 1'
#
loop_
_entity.id
_entity.type
_entity.pdbx_description
1 polymer ?
#
loop_
_entity_poly.entity_id
_entity_poly.type
_entity_poly.pdbx_seq_one_letter_code
_entity_poly.pdbx_strand_id
1 'polypeptide(L)'
;MSNKGIIIKNPDVISFYQQHPNINIETINLFFIDIIKKLSTNLSSTMNDSNISKLLSMVTEMNTTLNKFDTSFSLKLMELKKDYMDELKQAMKNNAINEKGNMQSVLERNHDNLVAKTQLLLSEFMPRSQEGYYKLDKVLKEHFNIMNSNTKRILEQTNKEENSEIVKNIDDQFSKMVSLIHQPICNYIQSSEERTLNNIQQVKENVHSHKQSQETLANEMNNFLNKYKNNSSIKGNISETELYYVLQKIMPSDEILRCNSESATCDIKVNRCDPNKPSILFENKNYTGTVDTEEVRKFERDIQLQKKHGIFLSQNSPITFKSDFHIDIINGLILVYVPNAEYDLNKIKVAIDIVDKLSIYVSELVSKTDKEVKEQHQIMSNRDLTAIIKEFTEFGIKKMEAIDMLKMMSKQMIEKLEEMQMPNLNKFLMGTGQYKSDKMLCQFCGVFNGKNKSSLSAHMRNCYENPNSNKRKSCTVASNVDVDVEINL
;
A
#
# COMPACT_ATOMS: atom_id res chain seq x y z
N MET A 1 -26.75 34.12 -3.24
CA MET A 1 -26.08 32.81 -3.43
C MET A 1 -24.70 33.08 -3.98
N SER A 2 -23.64 32.85 -3.21
CA SER A 2 -22.27 33.10 -3.65
C SER A 2 -21.89 32.08 -4.73
N ASN A 3 -21.49 32.57 -5.89
CA ASN A 3 -21.05 31.72 -7.01
C ASN A 3 -19.73 31.04 -6.61
N LYS A 4 -19.81 29.83 -6.07
CA LYS A 4 -18.64 29.04 -5.66
C LYS A 4 -18.09 28.33 -6.89
N GLY A 5 -17.06 28.91 -7.51
CA GLY A 5 -16.31 28.29 -8.59
C GLY A 5 -14.91 27.89 -8.13
N ILE A 6 -14.39 26.79 -8.67
CA ILE A 6 -12.99 26.39 -8.49
C ILE A 6 -12.21 26.87 -9.72
N ILE A 7 -11.11 27.59 -9.48
CA ILE A 7 -10.22 28.05 -10.56
C ILE A 7 -9.02 27.13 -10.62
N ILE A 8 -8.88 26.39 -11.71
CA ILE A 8 -7.72 25.55 -11.99
C ILE A 8 -6.73 26.38 -12.82
N LYS A 9 -5.52 26.58 -12.29
CA LYS A 9 -4.46 27.39 -12.93
C LYS A 9 -3.26 26.58 -13.41
N ASN A 10 -3.21 25.30 -13.10
CA ASN A 10 -2.06 24.47 -13.46
C ASN A 10 -2.03 24.24 -14.98
N PRO A 11 -0.91 24.57 -15.67
CA PRO A 11 -0.82 24.49 -17.13
C PRO A 11 -1.03 23.08 -17.68
N ASP A 12 -0.49 22.07 -17.00
CA ASP A 12 -0.57 20.68 -17.45
C ASP A 12 -2.00 20.16 -17.37
N VAL A 13 -2.71 20.46 -16.28
CA VAL A 13 -4.12 20.10 -16.12
C VAL A 13 -4.98 20.76 -17.20
N ILE A 14 -4.74 22.05 -17.48
CA ILE A 14 -5.45 22.78 -18.54
C ILE A 14 -5.17 22.12 -19.90
N SER A 15 -3.91 21.83 -20.20
CA SER A 15 -3.51 21.22 -21.47
C SER A 15 -4.13 19.84 -21.70
N PHE A 16 -4.22 19.02 -20.65
CA PHE A 16 -4.82 17.69 -20.69
C PHE A 16 -6.30 17.74 -21.10
N TYR A 17 -7.11 18.57 -20.44
CA TYR A 17 -8.54 18.67 -20.75
C TYR A 17 -8.81 19.37 -22.09
N GLN A 18 -7.92 20.25 -22.55
CA GLN A 18 -7.99 20.81 -23.90
C GLN A 18 -7.73 19.75 -24.98
N GLN A 19 -6.79 18.83 -24.73
CA GLN A 19 -6.46 17.73 -25.65
C GLN A 19 -7.49 16.60 -25.64
N HIS A 20 -8.30 16.51 -24.58
CA HIS A 20 -9.32 15.46 -24.41
C HIS A 20 -10.72 16.05 -24.11
N PRO A 21 -11.40 16.69 -25.09
CA PRO A 21 -12.67 17.39 -24.88
C PRO A 21 -13.84 16.49 -24.48
N ASN A 22 -13.72 15.20 -24.79
CA ASN A 22 -14.67 14.15 -24.41
C ASN A 22 -14.61 13.79 -22.93
N ILE A 23 -13.59 14.26 -22.19
CA ILE A 23 -13.43 14.03 -20.76
C ILE A 23 -13.93 15.26 -20.00
N ASN A 24 -15.07 15.12 -19.31
CA ASN A 24 -15.61 16.18 -18.49
C ASN A 24 -14.83 16.30 -17.17
N ILE A 25 -14.25 17.48 -16.93
CA ILE A 25 -13.42 17.79 -15.76
C ILE A 25 -14.15 17.61 -14.43
N GLU A 26 -15.45 17.92 -14.38
CA GLU A 26 -16.26 17.76 -13.19
C GLU A 26 -16.52 16.27 -12.92
N THR A 27 -16.79 15.48 -13.96
CA THR A 27 -16.97 14.03 -13.85
C THR A 27 -15.72 13.32 -13.33
N ILE A 28 -14.53 13.69 -13.82
CA ILE A 28 -13.26 13.11 -13.33
C ILE A 28 -12.99 13.49 -11.86
N ASN A 29 -13.19 14.76 -11.50
CA ASN A 29 -13.00 15.19 -10.11
C ASN A 29 -14.01 14.53 -9.17
N LEU A 30 -15.28 14.41 -9.58
CA LEU A 30 -16.28 13.66 -8.83
C LEU A 30 -15.89 12.19 -8.69
N PHE A 31 -15.35 11.56 -9.74
CA PHE A 31 -14.84 10.18 -9.69
C PHE A 31 -13.70 10.01 -8.68
N PHE A 32 -12.72 10.91 -8.68
CA PHE A 32 -11.63 10.87 -7.69
C PHE A 32 -12.10 11.17 -6.27
N ILE A 33 -13.04 12.10 -6.10
CA ILE A 33 -13.69 12.34 -4.80
C ILE A 33 -14.40 11.09 -4.32
N ASP A 34 -15.07 10.36 -5.22
CA ASP A 34 -15.76 9.12 -4.90
C ASP A 34 -14.77 8.01 -4.55
N ILE A 35 -13.61 7.93 -5.21
CA ILE A 35 -12.50 7.04 -4.82
C ILE A 35 -12.00 7.39 -3.41
N ILE A 36 -11.77 8.67 -3.11
CA ILE A 36 -11.28 9.11 -1.79
C ILE A 36 -12.30 8.81 -0.70
N LYS A 37 -13.60 8.99 -0.97
CA LYS A 37 -14.68 8.61 -0.07
C LYS A 37 -14.76 7.09 0.11
N LYS A 38 -14.58 6.30 -0.97
CA LYS A 38 -14.52 4.83 -0.94
C LYS A 38 -13.28 4.29 -0.24
N LEU A 39 -12.16 5.02 -0.25
CA LEU A 39 -10.97 4.74 0.57
C LEU A 39 -11.24 4.94 2.08
N SER A 40 -12.23 5.76 2.43
CA SER A 40 -12.59 6.11 3.81
C SER A 40 -13.66 5.19 4.43
N THR A 41 -14.48 4.50 3.64
CA THR A 41 -15.57 3.66 4.17
C THR A 41 -15.70 2.37 3.37
N ASN A 42 -15.64 1.25 4.10
CA ASN A 42 -15.73 -0.12 3.63
C ASN A 42 -16.63 -0.32 2.40
N LEU A 43 -16.02 -0.97 1.41
CA LEU A 43 -16.50 -1.20 0.06
C LEU A 43 -17.54 -2.34 0.03
N SER A 44 -18.83 -2.04 -0.18
CA SER A 44 -19.74 -3.06 -0.77
C SER A 44 -21.10 -2.61 -1.34
N SER A 45 -21.66 -1.42 -1.11
CA SER A 45 -23.14 -1.33 -1.22
C SER A 45 -23.77 -0.12 -1.90
N THR A 46 -23.27 0.43 -3.02
CA THR A 46 -24.04 1.58 -3.57
C THR A 46 -24.13 1.87 -5.06
N MET A 47 -23.50 1.14 -5.98
CA MET A 47 -23.76 1.42 -7.40
C MET A 47 -23.58 0.19 -8.28
N ASN A 48 -24.64 -0.63 -8.43
CA ASN A 48 -24.82 -1.40 -9.66
C ASN A 48 -26.24 -1.95 -9.86
N ASP A 49 -27.01 -2.17 -8.79
CA ASP A 49 -28.34 -2.80 -8.95
C ASP A 49 -29.43 -1.83 -9.42
N SER A 50 -29.39 -0.55 -9.02
CA SER A 50 -30.51 0.37 -9.31
C SER A 50 -30.65 0.74 -10.79
N ASN A 51 -29.56 0.91 -11.52
CA ASN A 51 -29.59 1.30 -12.94
C ASN A 51 -29.93 0.11 -13.84
N ILE A 52 -29.46 -1.10 -13.49
CA ILE A 52 -29.74 -2.33 -14.24
C ILE A 52 -31.18 -2.80 -13.99
N SER A 53 -31.67 -2.75 -12.74
CA SER A 53 -33.07 -3.03 -12.43
C SER A 53 -34.01 -2.01 -13.06
N LYS A 54 -33.62 -0.72 -13.15
CA LYS A 54 -34.39 0.29 -13.88
C LYS A 54 -34.45 0.00 -15.39
N LEU A 55 -33.33 -0.36 -16.01
CA LEU A 55 -33.29 -0.77 -17.42
C LEU A 55 -34.17 -2.01 -17.67
N LEU A 56 -34.07 -3.04 -16.83
CA LEU A 56 -34.93 -4.23 -16.91
C LEU A 56 -36.42 -3.89 -16.73
N SER A 57 -36.74 -2.98 -15.80
CA SER A 57 -38.12 -2.54 -15.59
C SER A 57 -38.66 -1.77 -16.80
N MET A 58 -37.86 -0.89 -17.42
CA MET A 58 -38.25 -0.16 -18.64
C MET A 58 -38.51 -1.10 -19.82
N VAL A 59 -37.69 -2.15 -19.98
CA VAL A 59 -37.88 -3.18 -21.01
C VAL A 59 -39.18 -3.96 -20.77
N THR A 60 -39.47 -4.27 -19.52
CA THR A 60 -40.68 -5.00 -19.14
C THR A 60 -41.94 -4.14 -19.31
N GLU A 61 -41.88 -2.86 -18.92
CA GLU A 61 -42.96 -1.89 -19.11
C GLU A 61 -43.27 -1.64 -20.60
N MET A 62 -42.24 -1.51 -21.44
CA MET A 62 -42.43 -1.39 -22.89
C MET A 62 -43.18 -2.60 -23.47
N ASN A 63 -42.80 -3.83 -23.09
CA ASN A 63 -43.47 -5.04 -23.54
C ASN A 63 -44.98 -5.05 -23.17
N THR A 64 -45.32 -4.62 -21.95
CA THR A 64 -46.72 -4.52 -21.51
C THR A 64 -47.53 -3.40 -22.18
N THR A 65 -46.88 -2.32 -22.63
CA THR A 65 -47.53 -1.18 -23.29
C THR A 65 -47.86 -1.51 -24.76
N LEU A 66 -47.13 -2.43 -25.38
CA LEU A 66 -47.28 -2.82 -26.78
C LEU A 66 -48.46 -3.75 -27.05
N ASN A 67 -48.72 -4.73 -26.18
CA ASN A 67 -49.94 -5.55 -26.27
C ASN A 67 -51.22 -4.71 -26.20
N LYS A 68 -51.16 -3.55 -25.53
CA LYS A 68 -52.26 -2.59 -25.47
C LYS A 68 -52.38 -1.75 -26.76
N PHE A 69 -51.30 -1.59 -27.53
CA PHE A 69 -51.24 -0.71 -28.71
C PHE A 69 -51.76 -1.37 -29.99
N ASP A 70 -51.45 -2.66 -30.21
CA ASP A 70 -51.96 -3.45 -31.35
C ASP A 70 -53.50 -3.60 -31.30
N THR A 71 -54.00 -3.87 -30.10
CA THR A 71 -55.44 -3.84 -29.80
C THR A 71 -56.04 -2.45 -30.04
N SER A 72 -55.30 -1.37 -29.76
CA SER A 72 -55.80 0.01 -29.85
C SER A 72 -55.98 0.51 -31.29
N PHE A 73 -55.06 0.21 -32.23
CA PHE A 73 -55.23 0.65 -33.63
C PHE A 73 -56.46 0.02 -34.26
N SER A 74 -56.61 -1.30 -34.10
CA SER A 74 -57.73 -2.07 -34.65
C SER A 74 -59.07 -1.61 -34.06
N LEU A 75 -59.11 -1.35 -32.75
CA LEU A 75 -60.29 -0.78 -32.08
C LEU A 75 -60.61 0.63 -32.59
N LYS A 76 -59.62 1.53 -32.68
CA LYS A 76 -59.81 2.88 -33.22
C LYS A 76 -60.32 2.87 -34.65
N LEU A 77 -59.84 1.94 -35.49
CA LEU A 77 -60.29 1.82 -36.88
C LEU A 77 -61.73 1.26 -36.98
N MET A 78 -62.13 0.36 -36.07
CA MET A 78 -63.50 -0.13 -35.95
C MET A 78 -64.45 0.95 -35.41
N GLU A 79 -64.00 1.78 -34.46
CA GLU A 79 -64.76 2.95 -33.99
C GLU A 79 -64.98 3.95 -35.14
N LEU A 80 -63.92 4.23 -35.91
CA LEU A 80 -63.99 5.09 -37.10
C LEU A 80 -64.96 4.54 -38.15
N LYS A 81 -64.99 3.21 -38.35
CA LYS A 81 -65.99 2.53 -39.18
C LYS A 81 -67.40 2.81 -38.69
N LYS A 82 -67.62 2.61 -37.39
CA LYS A 82 -68.94 2.73 -36.75
C LYS A 82 -69.46 4.17 -36.87
N ASP A 83 -68.64 5.15 -36.51
CA ASP A 83 -68.98 6.58 -36.60
C ASP A 83 -69.33 6.98 -38.03
N TYR A 84 -68.51 6.57 -39.01
CA TYR A 84 -68.77 6.84 -40.42
C TYR A 84 -70.08 6.20 -40.90
N MET A 85 -70.36 4.95 -40.51
CA MET A 85 -71.59 4.25 -40.90
C MET A 85 -72.83 4.85 -40.24
N ASP A 86 -72.73 5.33 -39.01
CA ASP A 86 -73.83 5.99 -38.31
C ASP A 86 -74.11 7.39 -38.89
N GLU A 87 -73.06 8.17 -39.20
CA GLU A 87 -73.16 9.45 -39.93
C GLU A 87 -73.82 9.25 -41.31
N LEU A 88 -73.44 8.19 -42.04
CA LEU A 88 -73.98 7.88 -43.35
C LEU A 88 -75.45 7.43 -43.29
N LYS A 89 -75.82 6.57 -42.33
CA LYS A 89 -77.22 6.19 -42.11
C LYS A 89 -78.08 7.40 -41.74
N GLN A 90 -77.57 8.31 -40.92
CA GLN A 90 -78.27 9.53 -40.54
C GLN A 90 -78.44 10.49 -41.72
N ALA A 91 -77.38 10.66 -42.53
CA ALA A 91 -77.43 11.44 -43.76
C ALA A 91 -78.44 10.89 -44.77
N MET A 92 -78.51 9.56 -44.93
CA MET A 92 -79.48 8.90 -45.81
C MET A 92 -80.93 9.03 -45.31
N LYS A 93 -81.15 8.96 -43.99
CA LYS A 93 -82.48 9.18 -43.38
C LYS A 93 -82.97 10.63 -43.52
N ASN A 94 -82.08 11.60 -43.35
CA ASN A 94 -82.42 13.03 -43.41
C ASN A 94 -82.64 13.51 -44.85
N ASN A 95 -81.95 12.92 -45.84
CA ASN A 95 -82.03 13.31 -47.25
C ASN A 95 -83.08 12.53 -48.07
N ALA A 96 -83.89 11.69 -47.44
CA ALA A 96 -85.00 10.98 -48.10
C ALA A 96 -86.06 11.93 -48.71
N ILE A 97 -85.97 13.24 -48.46
CA ILE A 97 -87.04 14.19 -48.81
C ILE A 97 -86.82 14.99 -50.10
N ASN A 98 -85.62 15.37 -50.60
CA ASN A 98 -85.55 16.12 -51.88
C ASN A 98 -84.20 16.04 -52.65
N GLU A 99 -84.30 15.69 -53.95
CA GLU A 99 -83.33 15.77 -55.07
C GLU A 99 -81.99 14.99 -55.03
N LYS A 100 -81.76 14.16 -56.07
CA LYS A 100 -80.53 13.35 -56.32
C LYS A 100 -79.22 14.15 -56.19
N GLY A 101 -79.23 15.46 -56.47
CA GLY A 101 -78.04 16.33 -56.40
C GLY A 101 -77.48 16.53 -54.99
N ASN A 102 -78.34 16.57 -53.96
CA ASN A 102 -77.90 16.77 -52.58
C ASN A 102 -77.22 15.52 -51.99
N MET A 103 -77.67 14.32 -52.37
CA MET A 103 -77.11 13.06 -51.87
C MET A 103 -75.66 12.83 -52.33
N GLN A 104 -75.35 13.20 -53.56
CA GLN A 104 -74.00 13.14 -54.13
C GLN A 104 -73.01 13.99 -53.33
N SER A 105 -73.35 15.25 -53.04
CA SER A 105 -72.50 16.16 -52.26
C SER A 105 -72.27 15.70 -50.82
N VAL A 106 -73.27 15.06 -50.20
CA VAL A 106 -73.20 14.59 -48.82
C VAL A 106 -72.31 13.35 -48.71
N LEU A 107 -72.37 12.45 -49.71
CA LEU A 107 -71.49 11.29 -49.78
C LEU A 107 -70.03 11.69 -50.06
N GLU A 108 -69.79 12.66 -50.95
CA GLU A 108 -68.45 13.20 -51.19
C GLU A 108 -67.86 13.82 -49.93
N ARG A 109 -68.64 14.63 -49.20
CA ARG A 109 -68.17 15.25 -47.94
C ARG A 109 -67.86 14.22 -46.86
N ASN A 110 -68.68 13.18 -46.71
CA ASN A 110 -68.42 12.10 -45.76
C ASN A 110 -67.18 11.29 -46.15
N HIS A 111 -66.97 11.07 -47.45
CA HIS A 111 -65.79 10.38 -47.96
C HIS A 111 -64.50 11.15 -47.69
N ASP A 112 -64.48 12.46 -47.94
CA ASP A 112 -63.33 13.32 -47.66
C ASP A 112 -63.01 13.37 -46.16
N ASN A 113 -64.04 13.42 -45.30
CA ASN A 113 -63.88 13.36 -43.85
C ASN A 113 -63.26 12.02 -43.40
N LEU A 114 -63.71 10.91 -44.00
CA LEU A 114 -63.17 9.58 -43.73
C LEU A 114 -61.68 9.46 -44.10
N VAL A 115 -61.32 9.96 -45.30
CA VAL A 115 -59.93 10.01 -45.78
C VAL A 115 -59.06 10.79 -44.79
N ALA A 116 -59.49 11.99 -44.40
CA ALA A 116 -58.75 12.85 -43.49
C ALA A 116 -58.55 12.19 -42.11
N LYS A 117 -59.61 11.62 -41.53
CA LYS A 117 -59.55 10.92 -40.23
C LYS A 117 -58.65 9.68 -40.30
N THR A 118 -58.69 8.91 -41.39
CA THR A 118 -57.84 7.73 -41.58
C THR A 118 -56.37 8.10 -41.79
N GLN A 119 -56.06 9.20 -42.50
CA GLN A 119 -54.69 9.70 -42.65
C GLN A 119 -54.10 10.26 -41.36
N LEU A 120 -54.91 10.94 -40.54
CA LEU A 120 -54.50 11.40 -39.22
C LEU A 120 -54.18 10.20 -38.31
N LEU A 121 -55.09 9.22 -38.27
CA LEU A 121 -54.87 7.97 -37.54
C LEU A 121 -53.61 7.25 -38.04
N LEU A 122 -53.38 7.17 -39.35
CA LEU A 122 -52.15 6.58 -39.89
C LEU A 122 -50.89 7.31 -39.40
N SER A 123 -50.92 8.65 -39.33
CA SER A 123 -49.78 9.44 -38.86
C SER A 123 -49.51 9.33 -37.36
N GLU A 124 -50.53 8.95 -36.55
CA GLU A 124 -50.34 8.65 -35.12
C GLU A 124 -49.56 7.35 -34.91
N PHE A 125 -49.75 6.36 -35.79
CA PHE A 125 -49.15 5.02 -35.64
C PHE A 125 -47.88 4.83 -36.48
N MET A 126 -47.72 5.62 -37.55
CA MET A 126 -46.56 5.57 -38.43
C MET A 126 -46.07 6.99 -38.77
N PRO A 127 -44.81 7.33 -38.41
CA PRO A 127 -44.24 8.64 -38.74
C PRO A 127 -44.12 8.87 -40.25
N ARG A 128 -44.39 10.10 -40.69
CA ARG A 128 -44.26 10.52 -42.11
C ARG A 128 -42.83 10.44 -42.67
N SER A 129 -41.82 10.29 -41.81
CA SER A 129 -40.43 10.10 -42.22
C SER A 129 -40.14 8.70 -42.76
N GLN A 130 -41.03 7.72 -42.50
CA GLN A 130 -40.82 6.33 -42.88
C GLN A 130 -41.24 6.06 -44.32
N GLU A 131 -40.44 5.30 -45.06
CA GLU A 131 -40.72 4.97 -46.47
C GLU A 131 -42.05 4.19 -46.64
N GLY A 132 -42.40 3.36 -45.66
CA GLY A 132 -43.65 2.59 -45.66
C GLY A 132 -44.92 3.46 -45.53
N TYR A 133 -44.82 4.65 -44.93
CA TYR A 133 -45.96 5.58 -44.78
C TYR A 133 -46.47 6.02 -46.15
N TYR A 134 -45.57 6.41 -47.05
CA TYR A 134 -45.92 6.87 -48.40
C TYR A 134 -46.52 5.77 -49.27
N LYS A 135 -46.04 4.52 -49.12
CA LYS A 135 -46.63 3.36 -49.80
C LYS A 135 -48.06 3.12 -49.33
N LEU A 136 -48.30 3.19 -48.03
CA LEU A 136 -49.63 3.01 -47.45
C LEU A 136 -50.60 4.15 -47.81
N ASP A 137 -50.14 5.40 -47.74
CA ASP A 137 -50.93 6.57 -48.12
C ASP A 137 -51.35 6.53 -49.59
N LYS A 138 -50.49 6.02 -50.47
CA LYS A 138 -50.82 5.81 -51.88
C LYS A 138 -51.92 4.76 -52.06
N VAL A 139 -51.79 3.60 -51.41
CA VAL A 139 -52.79 2.51 -51.46
C VAL A 139 -54.13 3.00 -50.91
N LEU A 140 -54.11 3.78 -49.82
CA LEU A 140 -55.28 4.41 -49.23
C LEU A 140 -56.00 5.32 -50.22
N LYS A 141 -55.29 6.29 -50.80
CA LYS A 141 -55.86 7.23 -51.77
C LYS A 141 -56.47 6.52 -52.98
N GLU A 142 -55.82 5.47 -53.47
CA GLU A 142 -56.31 4.69 -54.60
C GLU A 142 -57.59 3.91 -54.25
N HIS A 143 -57.64 3.28 -53.06
CA HIS A 143 -58.83 2.60 -52.57
C HIS A 143 -60.01 3.56 -52.30
N PHE A 144 -59.73 4.74 -51.75
CA PHE A 144 -60.72 5.79 -51.58
C PHE A 144 -61.30 6.25 -52.92
N ASN A 145 -60.48 6.48 -53.93
CA ASN A 145 -60.94 6.81 -55.28
C ASN A 145 -61.84 5.71 -55.89
N ILE A 146 -61.47 4.44 -55.71
CA ILE A 146 -62.30 3.29 -56.13
C ILE A 146 -63.64 3.30 -55.41
N MET A 147 -63.64 3.52 -54.08
CA MET A 147 -64.86 3.58 -53.29
C MET A 147 -65.77 4.73 -53.73
N ASN A 148 -65.23 5.92 -54.00
CA ASN A 148 -65.98 7.06 -54.50
C ASN A 148 -66.60 6.79 -55.88
N SER A 149 -65.82 6.24 -56.82
CA SER A 149 -66.32 5.89 -58.16
C SER A 149 -67.43 4.82 -58.15
N ASN A 150 -67.30 3.80 -57.30
CA ASN A 150 -68.33 2.76 -57.13
C ASN A 150 -69.61 3.32 -56.51
N THR A 151 -69.48 4.20 -55.50
CA THR A 151 -70.63 4.86 -54.89
C THR A 151 -71.38 5.72 -55.90
N LYS A 152 -70.68 6.51 -56.73
CA LYS A 152 -71.28 7.30 -57.84
C LYS A 152 -72.06 6.42 -58.81
N ARG A 153 -71.46 5.31 -59.25
CA ARG A 153 -72.10 4.37 -60.17
C ARG A 153 -73.41 3.79 -59.60
N ILE A 154 -73.44 3.46 -58.31
CA ILE A 154 -74.63 2.90 -57.67
C ILE A 154 -75.74 3.94 -57.51
N LEU A 155 -75.40 5.20 -57.19
CA LEU A 155 -76.36 6.33 -57.14
C LEU A 155 -77.03 6.61 -58.49
N GLU A 156 -76.29 6.43 -59.58
CA GLU A 156 -76.81 6.59 -60.93
C GLU A 156 -77.79 5.47 -61.29
N GLN A 157 -77.57 4.26 -60.78
CA GLN A 157 -78.30 3.03 -61.13
C GLN A 157 -79.52 2.74 -60.23
N THR A 158 -79.64 3.33 -59.04
CA THR A 158 -80.73 3.02 -58.10
C THR A 158 -81.96 3.92 -58.27
N ASN A 159 -83.14 3.28 -58.23
CA ASN A 159 -84.44 3.93 -57.96
C ASN A 159 -84.65 4.02 -56.44
N LYS A 160 -85.49 4.98 -55.99
CA LYS A 160 -85.63 5.52 -54.62
C LYS A 160 -85.83 4.51 -53.45
N GLU A 161 -85.90 3.20 -53.67
CA GLU A 161 -86.26 2.20 -52.65
C GLU A 161 -85.08 1.37 -52.08
N GLU A 162 -83.86 1.45 -52.63
CA GLU A 162 -82.72 0.59 -52.22
C GLU A 162 -81.55 1.32 -51.52
N ASN A 163 -81.83 2.25 -50.60
CA ASN A 163 -80.80 2.90 -49.78
C ASN A 163 -79.96 1.90 -48.94
N SER A 164 -80.48 0.70 -48.66
CA SER A 164 -79.79 -0.36 -47.92
C SER A 164 -78.62 -0.98 -48.69
N GLU A 165 -78.69 -1.03 -50.01
CA GLU A 165 -77.65 -1.63 -50.85
C GLU A 165 -76.42 -0.73 -50.98
N ILE A 166 -76.63 0.60 -51.07
CA ILE A 166 -75.57 1.60 -51.01
C ILE A 166 -74.81 1.50 -49.68
N VAL A 167 -75.54 1.43 -48.56
CA VAL A 167 -74.96 1.29 -47.21
C VAL A 167 -74.14 0.01 -47.10
N LYS A 168 -74.65 -1.11 -47.62
CA LYS A 168 -73.95 -2.41 -47.59
C LYS A 168 -72.68 -2.40 -48.42
N ASN A 169 -72.71 -1.86 -49.65
CA ASN A 169 -71.52 -1.78 -50.48
C ASN A 169 -70.44 -0.88 -49.85
N ILE A 170 -70.83 0.25 -49.26
CA ILE A 170 -69.88 1.13 -48.56
C ILE A 170 -69.28 0.41 -47.33
N ASP A 171 -70.06 -0.36 -46.58
CA ASP A 171 -69.57 -1.17 -45.46
C ASP A 171 -68.55 -2.24 -45.90
N ASP A 172 -68.82 -2.91 -47.03
CA ASP A 172 -67.92 -3.91 -47.62
C ASP A 172 -66.61 -3.28 -48.11
N GLN A 173 -66.68 -2.11 -48.77
CA GLN A 173 -65.50 -1.37 -49.22
C GLN A 173 -64.66 -0.85 -48.05
N PHE A 174 -65.31 -0.37 -46.98
CA PHE A 174 -64.62 0.03 -45.76
C PHE A 174 -63.94 -1.17 -45.08
N SER A 175 -64.62 -2.32 -45.01
CA SER A 175 -64.05 -3.54 -44.42
C SER A 175 -62.82 -4.04 -45.19
N LYS A 176 -62.84 -3.92 -46.52
CA LYS A 176 -61.66 -4.19 -47.37
C LYS A 176 -60.53 -3.19 -47.10
N MET A 177 -60.84 -1.92 -46.97
CA MET A 177 -59.87 -0.87 -46.62
C MET A 177 -59.18 -1.18 -45.28
N VAL A 178 -59.97 -1.53 -44.27
CA VAL A 178 -59.47 -1.92 -42.94
C VAL A 178 -58.46 -3.06 -43.05
N SER A 179 -58.80 -4.10 -43.80
CA SER A 179 -57.90 -5.24 -44.01
C SER A 179 -56.60 -4.86 -44.73
N LEU A 180 -56.68 -3.99 -45.74
CA LEU A 180 -55.53 -3.52 -46.52
C LEU A 180 -54.55 -2.66 -45.71
N ILE A 181 -55.06 -1.88 -44.74
CA ILE A 181 -54.24 -1.02 -43.87
C ILE A 181 -53.65 -1.82 -42.71
N HIS A 182 -54.45 -2.73 -42.13
CA HIS A 182 -54.11 -3.40 -40.88
C HIS A 182 -52.83 -4.25 -41.00
N GLN A 183 -52.73 -5.10 -42.03
CA GLN A 183 -51.60 -6.02 -42.20
C GLN A 183 -50.23 -5.32 -42.32
N PRO A 184 -50.06 -4.30 -43.18
CA PRO A 184 -48.79 -3.57 -43.28
C PRO A 184 -48.38 -2.85 -42.00
N ILE A 185 -49.33 -2.33 -41.22
CA ILE A 185 -49.04 -1.66 -39.95
C ILE A 185 -48.58 -2.68 -38.90
N CYS A 186 -49.26 -3.83 -38.80
CA CYS A 186 -48.82 -4.91 -37.90
C CYS A 186 -47.40 -5.39 -38.25
N ASN A 187 -47.11 -5.59 -39.54
CA ASN A 187 -45.77 -5.99 -39.99
C ASN A 187 -44.70 -4.94 -39.67
N TYR A 188 -45.01 -3.65 -39.84
CA TYR A 188 -44.09 -2.56 -39.49
C TYR A 188 -43.80 -2.53 -37.98
N ILE A 189 -44.84 -2.69 -37.16
CA ILE A 189 -44.71 -2.75 -35.70
C ILE A 189 -43.81 -3.93 -35.31
N GLN A 190 -44.09 -5.11 -35.83
CA GLN A 190 -43.32 -6.32 -35.54
C GLN A 190 -41.84 -6.20 -35.96
N SER A 191 -41.56 -5.64 -37.14
CA SER A 191 -40.18 -5.42 -37.59
C SER A 191 -39.46 -4.36 -36.75
N SER A 192 -40.15 -3.29 -36.36
CA SER A 192 -39.59 -2.27 -35.47
C SER A 192 -39.31 -2.84 -34.07
N GLU A 193 -40.15 -3.78 -33.60
CA GLU A 193 -39.98 -4.49 -32.34
C GLU A 193 -38.73 -5.38 -32.35
N GLU A 194 -38.61 -6.27 -33.33
CA GLU A 194 -37.44 -7.16 -33.46
C GLU A 194 -36.13 -6.37 -33.44
N ARG A 195 -36.09 -5.25 -34.18
CA ARG A 195 -34.94 -4.34 -34.17
C ARG A 195 -34.68 -3.74 -32.79
N THR A 196 -35.73 -3.31 -32.09
CA THR A 196 -35.60 -2.70 -30.76
C THR A 196 -35.13 -3.73 -29.72
N LEU A 197 -35.69 -4.95 -29.76
CA LEU A 197 -35.30 -6.07 -28.89
C LEU A 197 -33.82 -6.43 -29.10
N ASN A 198 -33.38 -6.54 -30.36
CA ASN A 198 -31.99 -6.83 -30.71
C ASN A 198 -31.04 -5.72 -30.21
N ASN A 199 -31.41 -4.44 -30.38
CA ASN A 199 -30.61 -3.33 -29.87
C ASN A 199 -30.49 -3.35 -28.34
N ILE A 200 -31.58 -3.65 -27.62
CA ILE A 200 -31.58 -3.77 -26.16
C ILE A 200 -30.71 -4.93 -25.70
N GLN A 201 -30.78 -6.08 -26.38
CA GLN A 201 -29.95 -7.25 -26.07
C GLN A 201 -28.45 -6.93 -26.25
N GLN A 202 -28.08 -6.23 -27.31
CA GLN A 202 -26.70 -5.75 -27.50
C GLN A 202 -26.27 -4.78 -26.39
N VAL A 203 -27.13 -3.85 -25.98
CA VAL A 203 -26.83 -2.94 -24.86
C VAL A 203 -26.62 -3.72 -23.56
N LYS A 204 -27.43 -4.75 -23.29
CA LYS A 204 -27.28 -5.61 -22.11
C LYS A 204 -25.93 -6.34 -22.09
N GLU A 205 -25.51 -6.90 -23.23
CA GLU A 205 -24.22 -7.58 -23.37
C GLU A 205 -23.04 -6.61 -23.18
N ASN A 206 -23.12 -5.41 -23.75
CA ASN A 206 -22.12 -4.36 -23.58
C ASN A 206 -22.01 -3.88 -22.13
N VAL A 207 -23.14 -3.75 -21.42
CA VAL A 207 -23.14 -3.38 -19.99
C VAL A 207 -22.51 -4.50 -19.14
N HIS A 208 -22.80 -5.76 -19.46
CA HIS A 208 -22.23 -6.90 -18.73
C HIS A 208 -20.71 -7.00 -18.91
N SER A 209 -20.21 -6.87 -20.15
CA SER A 209 -18.77 -6.87 -20.43
C SER A 209 -18.06 -5.68 -19.78
N HIS A 210 -18.70 -4.51 -19.75
CA HIS A 210 -18.19 -3.34 -19.06
C HIS A 210 -18.09 -3.56 -17.54
N LYS A 211 -19.10 -4.18 -16.93
CA LYS A 211 -19.09 -4.54 -15.49
C LYS A 211 -17.92 -5.47 -15.15
N GLN A 212 -17.73 -6.53 -15.95
CA GLN A 212 -16.63 -7.47 -15.75
C GLN A 212 -15.26 -6.78 -15.85
N SER A 213 -15.09 -5.89 -16.84
CA SER A 213 -13.86 -5.11 -17.00
C SER A 213 -13.59 -4.20 -15.80
N GLN A 214 -14.64 -3.57 -15.25
CA GLN A 214 -14.53 -2.74 -14.05
C GLN A 214 -14.17 -3.55 -12.80
N GLU A 215 -14.74 -4.74 -12.61
CA GLU A 215 -14.40 -5.62 -11.49
C GLU A 215 -12.93 -6.08 -11.55
N THR A 216 -12.45 -6.46 -12.73
CA THR A 216 -11.03 -6.80 -12.94
C THR A 216 -10.11 -5.64 -12.58
N LEU A 217 -10.41 -4.43 -13.09
CA LEU A 217 -9.63 -3.24 -12.77
C LEU A 217 -9.63 -2.93 -11.26
N ALA A 218 -10.78 -3.03 -10.60
CA ALA A 218 -10.89 -2.82 -9.16
C ALA A 218 -10.03 -3.82 -8.38
N ASN A 219 -10.03 -5.09 -8.78
CA ASN A 219 -9.21 -6.14 -8.17
C ASN A 219 -7.71 -5.90 -8.37
N GLU A 220 -7.29 -5.53 -9.58
CA GLU A 220 -5.89 -5.21 -9.86
C GLU A 220 -5.40 -3.99 -9.07
N MET A 221 -6.20 -2.94 -8.99
CA MET A 221 -5.89 -1.76 -8.17
C MET A 221 -5.80 -2.13 -6.69
N ASN A 222 -6.73 -2.93 -6.18
CA ASN A 222 -6.69 -3.36 -4.78
C ASN A 222 -5.45 -4.22 -4.49
N ASN A 223 -5.06 -5.08 -5.43
CA ASN A 223 -3.82 -5.85 -5.36
C ASN A 223 -2.58 -4.95 -5.37
N PHE A 224 -2.55 -3.92 -6.22
CA PHE A 224 -1.47 -2.94 -6.23
C PHE A 224 -1.36 -2.17 -4.91
N LEU A 225 -2.49 -1.68 -4.39
CA LEU A 225 -2.55 -0.95 -3.12
C LEU A 225 -2.12 -1.83 -1.94
N ASN A 226 -2.53 -3.10 -1.91
CA ASN A 226 -2.10 -4.05 -0.90
C ASN A 226 -0.59 -4.34 -0.98
N LYS A 227 -0.04 -4.47 -2.19
CA LYS A 227 1.42 -4.61 -2.40
C LYS A 227 2.16 -3.36 -1.93
N TYR A 228 1.68 -2.16 -2.25
CA TYR A 228 2.29 -0.91 -1.82
C TYR A 228 2.26 -0.74 -0.30
N LYS A 229 1.14 -1.07 0.34
CA LYS A 229 0.96 -0.90 1.80
C LYS A 229 1.81 -1.87 2.61
N ASN A 230 1.94 -3.12 2.15
CA ASN A 230 2.49 -4.21 2.96
C ASN A 230 3.92 -4.63 2.57
N ASN A 231 4.48 -4.10 1.47
CA ASN A 231 5.84 -4.44 1.03
C ASN A 231 6.81 -3.29 1.38
N SER A 232 7.56 -3.47 2.46
CA SER A 232 8.58 -2.51 2.92
C SER A 232 9.67 -2.24 1.90
N SER A 233 10.03 -3.21 1.06
CA SER A 233 11.04 -3.05 0.01
C SER A 233 10.56 -2.14 -1.13
N ILE A 234 9.28 -2.25 -1.52
CA ILE A 234 8.69 -1.35 -2.54
C ILE A 234 8.61 0.08 -1.98
N LYS A 235 8.19 0.24 -0.72
CA LYS A 235 8.15 1.54 -0.05
C LYS A 235 9.54 2.18 0.05
N GLY A 236 10.55 1.39 0.40
CA GLY A 236 11.96 1.81 0.43
C GLY A 236 12.47 2.28 -0.93
N ASN A 237 12.26 1.48 -1.98
CA ASN A 237 12.73 1.83 -3.33
C ASN A 237 12.07 3.10 -3.89
N ILE A 238 10.78 3.31 -3.61
CA ILE A 238 10.09 4.55 -4.00
C ILE A 238 10.67 5.75 -3.24
N SER A 239 10.90 5.59 -1.93
CA SER A 239 11.52 6.59 -1.06
C SER A 239 12.93 6.97 -1.54
N GLU A 240 13.76 5.98 -1.89
CA GLU A 240 15.09 6.19 -2.48
C GLU A 240 15.01 6.88 -3.85
N THR A 241 14.02 6.52 -4.66
CA THR A 241 13.81 7.13 -5.97
C THR A 241 13.44 8.61 -5.87
N GLU A 242 12.61 8.96 -4.90
CA GLU A 242 12.25 10.35 -4.62
C GLU A 242 13.47 11.17 -4.20
N LEU A 243 14.27 10.64 -3.24
CA LEU A 243 15.52 11.28 -2.83
C LEU A 243 16.50 11.44 -4.00
N TYR A 244 16.63 10.44 -4.87
CA TYR A 244 17.47 10.49 -6.06
C TYR A 244 17.15 11.71 -6.95
N TYR A 245 15.86 11.93 -7.24
CA TYR A 245 15.45 13.07 -8.06
C TYR A 245 15.62 14.41 -7.34
N VAL A 246 15.49 14.45 -6.01
CA VAL A 246 15.79 15.65 -5.23
C VAL A 246 17.28 15.98 -5.31
N LEU A 247 18.16 14.99 -5.12
CA LEU A 247 19.60 15.17 -5.24
C LEU A 247 19.99 15.60 -6.65
N GLN A 248 19.36 15.05 -7.69
CA GLN A 248 19.61 15.46 -9.09
C GLN A 248 19.24 16.93 -9.34
N LYS A 249 18.20 17.45 -8.65
CA LYS A 249 17.85 18.88 -8.73
C LYS A 249 18.85 19.77 -7.99
N ILE A 250 19.37 19.32 -6.85
CA ILE A 250 20.32 20.09 -6.03
C ILE A 250 21.72 20.07 -6.65
N MET A 251 22.12 18.94 -7.24
CA MET A 251 23.45 18.65 -7.77
C MET A 251 23.38 18.09 -9.20
N PRO A 252 22.95 18.88 -10.20
CA PRO A 252 22.68 18.38 -11.55
C PRO A 252 23.93 17.92 -12.31
N SER A 253 25.11 18.41 -11.93
CA SER A 253 26.39 18.08 -12.59
C SER A 253 27.19 16.99 -11.86
N ASP A 254 26.74 16.54 -10.69
CA ASP A 254 27.43 15.53 -9.89
C ASP A 254 26.95 14.11 -10.26
N GLU A 255 27.78 13.09 -10.00
CA GLU A 255 27.43 11.70 -10.26
C GLU A 255 26.70 11.10 -9.06
N ILE A 256 25.42 10.75 -9.26
CA ILE A 256 24.54 10.18 -8.23
C ILE A 256 24.36 8.69 -8.50
N LEU A 257 24.85 7.85 -7.61
CA LEU A 257 24.84 6.38 -7.71
C LEU A 257 23.92 5.77 -6.65
N ARG A 258 23.09 4.80 -7.04
CA ARG A 258 22.30 3.98 -6.11
C ARG A 258 23.11 2.74 -5.73
N CYS A 259 23.24 2.48 -4.44
CA CYS A 259 24.14 1.45 -3.91
C CYS A 259 23.43 0.16 -3.47
N ASN A 260 22.20 -0.09 -3.96
CA ASN A 260 21.30 -1.19 -3.56
C ASN A 260 21.90 -2.62 -3.67
N SER A 261 23.06 -2.79 -4.30
CA SER A 261 23.73 -4.08 -4.52
C SER A 261 25.04 -4.27 -3.75
N GLU A 262 25.54 -3.22 -3.08
CA GLU A 262 26.81 -3.26 -2.33
C GLU A 262 26.54 -3.47 -0.85
N SER A 263 27.13 -4.51 -0.24
CA SER A 263 27.00 -4.74 1.20
C SER A 263 27.78 -3.69 2.00
N ALA A 264 27.25 -3.31 3.17
CA ALA A 264 27.83 -2.27 4.04
C ALA A 264 28.01 -0.91 3.33
N THR A 265 26.99 -0.52 2.57
CA THR A 265 26.88 0.80 1.95
C THR A 265 25.55 1.45 2.28
N CYS A 266 25.51 2.78 2.24
CA CYS A 266 24.29 3.57 2.35
C CYS A 266 23.48 3.54 1.04
N ASP A 267 22.25 4.01 1.07
CA ASP A 267 21.33 3.92 -0.08
C ASP A 267 21.82 4.66 -1.34
N ILE A 268 22.35 5.87 -1.18
CA ILE A 268 22.81 6.71 -2.29
C ILE A 268 24.21 7.26 -2.02
N LYS A 269 25.05 7.26 -3.05
CA LYS A 269 26.39 7.86 -3.05
C LYS A 269 26.45 8.97 -4.08
N VAL A 270 26.96 10.12 -3.68
CA VAL A 270 27.18 11.25 -4.59
C VAL A 270 28.67 11.54 -4.69
N ASN A 271 29.21 11.38 -5.90
CA ASN A 271 30.55 11.81 -6.26
C ASN A 271 30.47 13.21 -6.86
N ARG A 272 31.17 14.16 -6.26
CA ARG A 272 31.13 15.57 -6.67
C ARG A 272 31.98 15.80 -7.92
N CYS A 273 31.48 16.63 -8.84
CA CYS A 273 32.21 17.05 -10.03
C CYS A 273 33.39 17.97 -9.68
N ASP A 274 33.21 18.84 -8.69
CA ASP A 274 34.29 19.66 -8.12
C ASP A 274 35.22 18.80 -7.25
N PRO A 275 36.50 18.63 -7.61
CA PRO A 275 37.45 17.81 -6.85
C PRO A 275 37.74 18.34 -5.44
N ASN A 276 37.46 19.61 -5.16
CA ASN A 276 37.67 20.21 -3.84
C ASN A 276 36.55 19.85 -2.85
N LYS A 277 35.46 19.24 -3.34
CA LYS A 277 34.32 18.84 -2.51
C LYS A 277 34.36 17.34 -2.24
N PRO A 278 34.09 16.92 -0.99
CA PRO A 278 34.13 15.52 -0.63
C PRO A 278 32.95 14.75 -1.23
N SER A 279 33.15 13.47 -1.52
CA SER A 279 32.03 12.54 -1.79
C SER A 279 31.16 12.36 -0.55
N ILE A 280 29.85 12.28 -0.74
CA ILE A 280 28.86 12.18 0.35
C ILE A 280 28.02 10.91 0.16
N LEU A 281 27.83 10.17 1.25
CA LEU A 281 26.92 9.04 1.35
C LEU A 281 25.63 9.46 2.03
N PHE A 282 24.49 8.99 1.52
CA PHE A 282 23.17 9.30 2.02
C PHE A 282 22.46 8.02 2.45
N GLU A 283 22.03 7.99 3.71
CA GLU A 283 21.10 6.99 4.24
C GLU A 283 19.71 7.62 4.31
N ASN A 284 18.67 6.91 3.83
CA ASN A 284 17.32 7.41 3.70
C ASN A 284 16.29 6.49 4.36
N LYS A 285 15.66 6.95 5.44
CA LYS A 285 14.58 6.22 6.11
C LYS A 285 13.25 6.91 5.96
N ASN A 286 12.22 6.14 5.58
CA ASN A 286 10.83 6.61 5.51
C ASN A 286 9.91 5.74 6.39
N TYR A 287 10.20 5.78 7.68
CA TYR A 287 9.42 5.12 8.71
C TYR A 287 8.30 6.04 9.20
N THR A 288 7.23 5.43 9.71
CA THR A 288 6.16 6.17 10.41
C THR A 288 6.48 6.40 11.88
N GLY A 289 7.36 5.58 12.46
CA GLY A 289 7.86 5.72 13.82
C GLY A 289 9.30 6.19 13.86
N THR A 290 9.75 6.62 15.04
CA THR A 290 11.13 7.07 15.30
C THR A 290 12.16 6.04 14.85
N VAL A 291 13.20 6.49 14.15
CA VAL A 291 14.34 5.66 13.75
C VAL A 291 15.13 5.28 15.00
N ASP A 292 15.38 3.99 15.18
CA ASP A 292 16.04 3.45 16.37
C ASP A 292 17.58 3.64 16.36
N THR A 293 18.22 3.22 17.45
CA THR A 293 19.68 3.32 17.60
C THR A 293 20.43 2.28 16.77
N GLU A 294 19.79 1.18 16.33
CA GLU A 294 20.45 0.15 15.52
C GLU A 294 20.71 0.65 14.10
N GLU A 295 19.75 1.35 13.50
CA GLU A 295 19.91 2.00 12.20
C GLU A 295 21.01 3.08 12.23
N VAL A 296 21.08 3.86 13.31
CA VAL A 296 22.14 4.87 13.51
C VAL A 296 23.52 4.22 13.58
N ARG A 297 23.67 3.14 14.37
CA ARG A 297 24.94 2.39 14.46
C ARG A 297 25.34 1.72 13.15
N LYS A 298 24.36 1.19 12.41
CA LYS A 298 24.56 0.62 11.07
C LYS A 298 25.14 1.68 10.14
N PHE A 299 24.52 2.85 10.07
CA PHE A 299 25.01 3.98 9.29
C PHE A 299 26.43 4.39 9.69
N GLU A 300 26.69 4.62 10.98
CA GLU A 300 28.02 5.02 11.47
C GLU A 300 29.11 4.02 11.05
N ARG A 301 28.83 2.72 11.16
CA ARG A 301 29.75 1.66 10.74
C ARG A 301 29.99 1.69 9.22
N ASP A 302 28.94 1.80 8.42
CA ASP A 302 29.03 1.78 6.96
C ASP A 302 29.82 3.01 6.46
N ILE A 303 29.62 4.18 7.07
CA ILE A 303 30.40 5.40 6.82
C ILE A 303 31.89 5.23 7.14
N GLN A 304 32.23 4.61 8.28
CA GLN A 304 33.62 4.35 8.66
C GLN A 304 34.34 3.39 7.70
N LEU A 305 33.63 2.35 7.23
CA LEU A 305 34.18 1.39 6.26
C LEU A 305 34.45 2.04 4.92
N GLN A 306 33.52 2.87 4.43
CA GLN A 306 33.64 3.57 3.15
C GLN A 306 34.58 4.78 3.19
N LYS A 307 34.93 5.27 4.39
CA LYS A 307 35.81 6.44 4.63
C LYS A 307 35.36 7.70 3.88
N LYS A 308 34.05 7.96 3.89
CA LYS A 308 33.42 9.13 3.25
C LYS A 308 32.54 9.86 4.24
N HIS A 309 32.14 11.09 3.94
CA HIS A 309 31.19 11.80 4.79
C HIS A 309 29.77 11.26 4.58
N GLY A 310 28.92 11.42 5.59
CA GLY A 310 27.60 10.82 5.62
C GLY A 310 26.50 11.83 5.98
N ILE A 311 25.34 11.68 5.35
CA ILE A 311 24.11 12.37 5.73
C ILE A 311 23.02 11.31 5.96
N PHE A 312 22.45 11.31 7.17
CA PHE A 312 21.32 10.48 7.54
C PHE A 312 20.03 11.29 7.44
N LEU A 313 19.14 10.90 6.53
CA LEU A 313 17.84 11.53 6.35
C LEU A 313 16.74 10.61 6.87
N SER A 314 15.93 11.11 7.80
CA SER A 314 14.66 10.49 8.15
C SER A 314 13.51 11.36 7.64
N GLN A 315 12.68 10.83 6.75
CA GLN A 315 11.73 11.63 5.98
C GLN A 315 10.51 12.06 6.80
N ASN A 316 9.86 11.10 7.46
CA ASN A 316 8.59 11.31 8.15
C ASN A 316 8.65 10.97 9.65
N SER A 317 9.86 10.83 10.21
CA SER A 317 10.00 10.52 11.62
C SER A 317 11.25 11.11 12.27
N PRO A 318 11.27 11.26 13.60
CA PRO A 318 12.46 11.63 14.35
C PRO A 318 13.53 10.53 14.31
N ILE A 319 14.76 10.89 14.68
CA ILE A 319 15.88 9.97 14.86
C ILE A 319 16.22 9.91 16.35
N THR A 320 16.36 8.71 16.92
CA THR A 320 16.62 8.54 18.36
C THR A 320 17.94 9.23 18.74
N PHE A 321 17.90 10.05 19.80
CA PHE A 321 19.05 10.81 20.33
C PHE A 321 19.72 11.81 19.37
N LYS A 322 19.11 12.13 18.22
CA LYS A 322 19.63 13.11 17.28
C LYS A 322 18.67 14.27 17.14
N SER A 323 19.16 15.48 17.43
CA SER A 323 18.44 16.73 17.20
C SER A 323 18.44 17.10 15.71
N ASP A 324 17.68 18.13 15.35
CA ASP A 324 17.71 18.66 13.98
C ASP A 324 19.12 19.15 13.60
N PHE A 325 19.57 18.77 12.41
CA PHE A 325 20.93 18.98 11.91
C PHE A 325 22.04 18.62 12.91
N HIS A 326 21.87 17.53 13.69
CA HIS A 326 22.92 17.07 14.59
C HIS A 326 24.17 16.66 13.79
N ILE A 327 25.36 17.02 14.29
CA ILE A 327 26.64 16.77 13.61
C ILE A 327 27.53 15.95 14.53
N ASP A 328 27.96 14.80 14.05
CA ASP A 328 29.03 14.02 14.67
C ASP A 328 30.27 14.01 13.79
N ILE A 329 31.44 14.08 14.42
CA ILE A 329 32.73 13.96 13.74
C ILE A 329 33.44 12.74 14.30
N ILE A 330 33.53 11.68 13.49
CA ILE A 330 34.11 10.40 13.90
C ILE A 330 35.27 10.06 12.96
N ASN A 331 36.48 9.94 13.50
CA ASN A 331 37.71 9.67 12.72
C ASN A 331 37.93 10.66 11.55
N GLY A 332 37.59 11.94 11.76
CA GLY A 332 37.66 12.98 10.73
C GLY A 332 36.55 12.93 9.67
N LEU A 333 35.57 12.03 9.81
CA LEU A 333 34.39 11.96 8.95
C LEU A 333 33.23 12.71 9.58
N ILE A 334 32.59 13.57 8.79
CA ILE A 334 31.42 14.34 9.21
C ILE A 334 30.15 13.54 8.91
N LEU A 335 29.32 13.37 9.93
CA LEU A 335 28.02 12.73 9.85
C LEU A 335 26.95 13.75 10.25
N VAL A 336 26.00 14.02 9.37
CA VAL A 336 24.89 14.96 9.62
C VAL A 336 23.58 14.20 9.69
N TYR A 337 22.78 14.43 10.73
CA TYR A 337 21.48 13.79 10.91
C TYR A 337 20.35 14.80 10.73
N VAL A 338 19.40 14.50 9.85
CA VAL A 338 18.26 15.36 9.54
C VAL A 338 16.95 14.57 9.80
N PRO A 339 16.34 14.73 10.97
CA PRO A 339 15.01 14.20 11.27
C PRO A 339 13.92 14.99 10.53
N ASN A 340 12.82 14.32 10.18
CA ASN A 340 11.68 14.93 9.47
C ASN A 340 12.09 15.78 8.25
N ALA A 341 12.93 15.21 7.40
CA ALA A 341 13.49 15.88 6.23
C ALA A 341 12.42 16.18 5.15
N GLU A 342 11.39 15.35 5.05
CA GLU A 342 10.23 15.51 4.13
C GLU A 342 10.63 15.81 2.66
N TYR A 343 11.78 15.28 2.22
CA TYR A 343 12.38 15.56 0.92
C TYR A 343 12.54 17.05 0.59
N ASP A 344 12.59 17.90 1.61
CA ASP A 344 12.70 19.34 1.45
C ASP A 344 14.07 19.69 0.85
N LEU A 345 14.04 20.37 -0.29
CA LEU A 345 15.26 20.75 -1.01
C LEU A 345 16.19 21.62 -0.16
N ASN A 346 15.62 22.50 0.67
CA ASN A 346 16.43 23.42 1.48
C ASN A 346 17.10 22.68 2.62
N LYS A 347 16.39 21.80 3.33
CA LYS A 347 16.97 20.99 4.42
C LYS A 347 18.11 20.12 3.91
N ILE A 348 17.88 19.41 2.80
CA ILE A 348 18.89 18.54 2.21
C ILE A 348 20.10 19.37 1.74
N LYS A 349 19.87 20.52 1.10
CA LYS A 349 20.93 21.44 0.70
C LYS A 349 21.73 21.98 1.89
N VAL A 350 21.07 22.35 3.00
CA VAL A 350 21.75 22.79 4.22
C VAL A 350 22.64 21.69 4.78
N ALA A 351 22.16 20.44 4.81
CA ALA A 351 22.96 19.30 5.28
C ALA A 351 24.22 19.08 4.41
N ILE A 352 24.09 19.21 3.09
CA ILE A 352 25.22 19.19 2.16
C ILE A 352 26.19 20.33 2.43
N ASP A 353 25.69 21.56 2.58
CA ASP A 353 26.51 22.75 2.81
C ASP A 353 27.28 22.66 4.12
N ILE A 354 26.70 22.02 5.15
CA ILE A 354 27.39 21.71 6.42
C ILE A 354 28.60 20.82 6.17
N VAL A 355 28.43 19.71 5.43
CA VAL A 355 29.53 18.80 5.10
C VAL A 355 30.59 19.50 4.26
N ASP A 356 30.19 20.20 3.20
CA ASP A 356 31.10 20.92 2.29
C ASP A 356 31.97 21.93 3.07
N LYS A 357 31.37 22.73 3.96
CA LYS A 357 32.12 23.74 4.74
C LYS A 357 32.99 23.14 5.82
N LEU A 358 32.48 22.16 6.58
CA LEU A 358 33.23 21.59 7.70
C LEU A 358 34.38 20.68 7.24
N SER A 359 34.24 20.03 6.08
CA SER A 359 35.26 19.10 5.55
C SER A 359 36.62 19.77 5.38
N ILE A 360 36.65 21.05 4.97
CA ILE A 360 37.85 21.85 4.82
C ILE A 360 38.53 22.04 6.17
N TYR A 361 37.81 22.52 7.18
CA TYR A 361 38.34 22.78 8.52
C TYR A 361 38.82 21.50 9.22
N VAL A 362 38.05 20.42 9.11
CA VAL A 362 38.41 19.12 9.70
C VAL A 362 39.68 18.58 9.02
N SER A 363 39.77 18.66 7.69
CA SER A 363 40.96 18.24 6.95
C SER A 363 42.19 19.05 7.33
N GLU A 364 42.05 20.38 7.53
CA GLU A 364 43.13 21.23 8.01
C GLU A 364 43.60 20.83 9.42
N LEU A 365 42.67 20.58 10.35
CA LEU A 365 43.00 20.17 11.72
C LEU A 365 43.71 18.81 11.76
N VAL A 366 43.21 17.83 11.00
CA VAL A 366 43.86 16.51 10.87
C VAL A 366 45.27 16.66 10.29
N SER A 367 45.43 17.48 9.23
CA SER A 367 46.74 17.71 8.61
C SER A 367 47.75 18.43 9.53
N LYS A 368 47.28 19.32 10.40
CA LYS A 368 48.12 19.99 11.41
C LYS A 368 48.55 19.03 12.50
N THR A 369 47.64 18.18 12.96
CA THR A 369 47.94 17.12 13.94
C THR A 369 48.94 16.12 13.36
N ASP A 370 48.80 15.70 12.10
CA ASP A 370 49.76 14.83 11.42
C ASP A 370 51.14 15.46 11.21
N LYS A 371 51.20 16.79 11.02
CA LYS A 371 52.46 17.53 10.91
C LYS A 371 53.16 17.71 12.27
N GLU A 372 52.42 18.06 13.32
CA GLU A 372 52.95 18.17 14.68
C GLU A 372 53.41 16.80 15.22
N VAL A 373 52.70 15.71 14.89
CA VAL A 373 53.12 14.35 15.24
C VAL A 373 54.38 13.91 14.47
N LYS A 374 54.54 14.31 13.20
CA LYS A 374 55.75 14.01 12.41
C LYS A 374 57.00 14.77 12.86
N GLU A 375 56.86 15.98 13.40
CA GLU A 375 58.01 16.75 13.88
C GLU A 375 58.46 16.40 15.30
N GLN A 376 57.56 15.86 16.15
CA GLN A 376 57.91 15.51 17.54
C GLN A 376 58.07 14.01 17.83
N HIS A 377 57.58 13.11 16.97
CA HIS A 377 57.81 11.68 17.14
C HIS A 377 58.50 11.11 15.91
N GLN A 378 59.77 10.74 16.09
CA GLN A 378 60.49 9.87 15.18
C GLN A 378 59.62 8.64 14.94
N ILE A 379 59.13 8.45 13.71
CA ILE A 379 58.31 7.30 13.34
C ILE A 379 59.17 6.05 13.53
N MET A 380 58.97 5.38 14.67
CA MET A 380 59.51 4.07 14.99
C MET A 380 59.17 3.12 13.85
N SER A 381 60.18 2.60 13.14
CA SER A 381 59.93 1.64 12.07
C SER A 381 59.33 0.36 12.66
N ASN A 382 58.56 -0.39 11.87
CA ASN A 382 57.99 -1.66 12.30
C ASN A 382 59.09 -2.68 12.72
N ARG A 383 60.31 -2.51 12.17
CA ARG A 383 61.51 -3.25 12.58
C ARG A 383 61.94 -2.89 14.00
N ASP A 384 61.94 -1.61 14.34
CA ASP A 384 62.34 -1.12 15.66
C ASP A 384 61.27 -1.45 16.71
N LEU A 385 59.98 -1.38 16.36
CA LEU A 385 58.90 -1.83 17.25
C LEU A 385 59.01 -3.33 17.55
N THR A 386 59.28 -4.15 16.54
CA THR A 386 59.49 -5.59 16.72
C THR A 386 60.75 -5.87 17.56
N ALA A 387 61.82 -5.10 17.38
CA ALA A 387 63.03 -5.21 18.20
C ALA A 387 62.76 -4.84 19.67
N ILE A 388 62.00 -3.77 19.93
CA ILE A 388 61.62 -3.36 21.29
C ILE A 388 60.72 -4.41 21.95
N ILE A 389 59.72 -4.95 21.24
CA ILE A 389 58.84 -6.00 21.77
C ILE A 389 59.67 -7.23 22.14
N LYS A 390 60.62 -7.62 21.29
CA LYS A 390 61.53 -8.73 21.56
C LYS A 390 62.40 -8.44 22.79
N GLU A 391 63.00 -7.26 22.88
CA GLU A 391 63.84 -6.85 24.00
C GLU A 391 63.06 -6.82 25.32
N PHE A 392 61.83 -6.29 25.31
CA PHE A 392 60.98 -6.21 26.49
C PHE A 392 60.53 -7.60 26.96
N THR A 393 60.25 -8.50 26.02
CA THR A 393 59.90 -9.89 26.32
C THR A 393 61.10 -10.65 26.88
N GLU A 394 62.28 -10.51 26.28
CA GLU A 394 63.52 -11.11 26.78
C GLU A 394 63.91 -10.57 28.16
N PHE A 395 63.72 -9.27 28.40
CA PHE A 395 63.92 -8.67 29.71
C PHE A 395 62.96 -9.26 30.75
N GLY A 396 61.68 -9.43 30.40
CA GLY A 396 60.68 -10.05 31.28
C GLY A 396 61.06 -11.48 31.66
N ILE A 397 61.53 -12.27 30.70
CA ILE A 397 62.01 -13.64 30.92
C ILE A 397 63.23 -13.64 31.84
N LYS A 398 64.28 -12.86 31.52
CA LYS A 398 65.51 -12.79 32.35
C LYS A 398 65.23 -12.29 33.76
N LYS A 399 64.30 -11.34 33.91
CA LYS A 399 63.86 -10.86 35.22
C LYS A 399 63.20 -11.98 36.03
N MET A 400 62.34 -12.77 35.41
CA MET A 400 61.71 -13.92 36.08
C MET A 400 62.74 -15.00 36.46
N GLU A 401 63.65 -15.35 35.56
CA GLU A 401 64.73 -16.31 35.84
C GLU A 401 65.60 -15.86 37.02
N ALA A 402 65.95 -14.58 37.09
CA ALA A 402 66.72 -14.03 38.21
C ALA A 402 65.94 -14.08 39.55
N ILE A 403 64.64 -13.79 39.51
CA ILE A 403 63.76 -13.89 40.70
C ILE A 403 63.69 -15.34 41.18
N ASP A 404 63.53 -16.30 40.27
CA ASP A 404 63.42 -17.71 40.63
C ASP A 404 64.76 -18.29 41.13
N MET A 405 65.88 -17.87 40.55
CA MET A 405 67.21 -18.18 41.07
C MET A 405 67.40 -17.64 42.50
N LEU A 406 67.00 -16.40 42.77
CA LEU A 406 67.05 -15.81 44.11
C LEU A 406 66.21 -16.58 45.13
N LYS A 407 64.97 -16.97 44.77
CA LYS A 407 64.11 -17.79 45.63
C LYS A 407 64.75 -19.14 45.94
N MET A 408 65.31 -19.80 44.91
CA MET A 408 65.97 -21.10 45.07
C MET A 408 67.20 -21.00 45.98
N MET A 409 68.07 -20.01 45.77
CA MET A 409 69.25 -19.79 46.61
C MET A 409 68.85 -19.46 48.05
N SER A 410 67.83 -18.63 48.25
CA SER A 410 67.32 -18.30 49.58
C SER A 410 66.82 -19.54 50.31
N LYS A 411 66.07 -20.41 49.61
CA LYS A 411 65.60 -21.69 50.17
C LYS A 411 66.77 -22.59 50.58
N GLN A 412 67.74 -22.79 49.69
CA GLN A 412 68.92 -23.61 49.97
C GLN A 412 69.75 -23.05 51.14
N MET A 413 69.89 -21.73 51.24
CA MET A 413 70.61 -21.09 52.33
C MET A 413 69.89 -21.27 53.67
N ILE A 414 68.55 -21.15 53.69
CA ILE A 414 67.75 -21.44 54.90
C ILE A 414 67.95 -22.89 55.33
N GLU A 415 67.86 -23.85 54.39
CA GLU A 415 68.09 -25.27 54.69
C GLU A 415 69.48 -25.51 55.28
N LYS A 416 70.53 -24.89 54.73
CA LYS A 416 71.89 -24.99 55.28
C LYS A 416 72.07 -24.33 56.65
N LEU A 417 71.42 -23.19 56.89
CA LEU A 417 71.41 -22.56 58.22
C LEU A 417 70.68 -23.43 59.25
N GLU A 418 69.58 -24.08 58.87
CA GLU A 418 68.87 -25.01 59.77
C GLU A 418 69.70 -26.26 60.11
N GLU A 419 70.56 -26.72 59.19
CA GLU A 419 71.52 -27.81 59.40
C GLU A 419 72.68 -27.43 60.35
N MET A 420 73.01 -26.14 60.48
CA MET A 420 74.08 -25.64 61.38
C MET A 420 73.65 -25.69 62.85
N GLN A 421 73.59 -26.89 63.40
CA GLN A 421 73.31 -27.13 64.82
C GLN A 421 74.54 -27.68 65.53
N MET A 422 74.72 -27.29 66.80
CA MET A 422 75.76 -27.84 67.68
C MET A 422 75.13 -28.77 68.72
N PRO A 423 74.72 -30.00 68.35
CA PRO A 423 73.91 -30.88 69.20
C PRO A 423 74.65 -31.31 70.47
N ASN A 424 75.96 -31.58 70.39
CA ASN A 424 76.76 -32.01 71.54
C ASN A 424 76.98 -30.87 72.55
N LEU A 425 77.20 -29.65 72.07
CA LEU A 425 77.31 -28.46 72.91
C LEU A 425 75.97 -28.15 73.60
N ASN A 426 74.86 -28.22 72.85
CA ASN A 426 73.52 -28.08 73.41
C ASN A 426 73.23 -29.13 74.50
N LYS A 427 73.64 -30.39 74.28
CA LYS A 427 73.46 -31.47 75.26
C LYS A 427 74.28 -31.24 76.53
N PHE A 428 75.53 -30.77 76.40
CA PHE A 428 76.38 -30.43 77.55
C PHE A 428 75.81 -29.26 78.35
N LEU A 429 75.43 -28.16 77.68
CA LEU A 429 74.91 -26.95 78.32
C LEU A 429 73.55 -27.18 79.00
N MET A 430 72.66 -27.99 78.43
CA MET A 430 71.41 -28.38 79.11
C MET A 430 71.67 -29.14 80.42
N GLY A 431 72.76 -29.92 80.52
CA GLY A 431 73.17 -30.61 81.75
C GLY A 431 73.67 -29.69 82.86
N THR A 432 74.08 -28.47 82.53
CA THR A 432 74.57 -27.47 83.51
C THR A 432 73.46 -26.65 84.17
N GLY A 433 72.20 -26.79 83.71
CA GLY A 433 71.03 -26.10 84.28
C GLY A 433 70.95 -24.58 84.01
N GLN A 434 71.98 -23.96 83.42
CA GLN A 434 72.01 -22.51 83.16
C GLN A 434 71.56 -22.11 81.74
N TYR A 435 71.27 -23.07 80.87
CA TYR A 435 70.85 -22.80 79.49
C TYR A 435 69.39 -23.21 79.25
N LYS A 436 68.53 -22.25 78.91
CA LYS A 436 67.16 -22.51 78.44
C LYS A 436 67.17 -22.50 76.91
N SER A 437 66.91 -23.65 76.31
CA SER A 437 66.78 -23.76 74.86
C SER A 437 65.48 -23.09 74.38
N ASP A 438 65.54 -22.31 73.30
CA ASP A 438 64.35 -21.80 72.55
C ASP A 438 63.57 -22.91 71.81
N LYS A 439 63.77 -24.17 72.20
CA LYS A 439 63.07 -25.30 71.60
C LYS A 439 61.62 -25.28 72.06
N MET A 440 60.71 -25.30 71.09
CA MET A 440 59.26 -25.42 71.27
C MET A 440 58.92 -26.86 71.67
N LEU A 441 59.33 -27.23 72.89
CA LEU A 441 59.11 -28.56 73.45
C LEU A 441 57.64 -28.71 73.88
N CYS A 442 57.08 -29.89 73.64
CA CYS A 442 55.76 -30.23 74.15
C CYS A 442 55.81 -30.32 75.68
N GLN A 443 54.97 -29.52 76.32
CA GLN A 443 54.86 -29.41 77.79
C GLN A 443 54.46 -30.73 78.46
N PHE A 444 53.78 -31.62 77.73
CA PHE A 444 53.21 -32.85 78.26
C PHE A 444 54.12 -34.07 78.11
N CYS A 445 54.76 -34.25 76.95
CA CYS A 445 55.65 -35.40 76.73
C CYS A 445 57.13 -35.07 76.90
N GLY A 446 57.53 -33.80 76.87
CA GLY A 446 58.93 -33.37 77.00
C GLY A 446 59.88 -33.80 75.87
N VAL A 447 59.43 -34.67 74.95
CA VAL A 447 60.27 -35.29 73.91
C VAL A 447 60.08 -34.64 72.53
N PHE A 448 58.87 -34.17 72.22
CA PHE A 448 58.57 -33.59 70.91
C PHE A 448 59.03 -32.13 70.80
N ASN A 449 59.82 -31.81 69.77
CA ASN A 449 60.24 -30.45 69.43
C ASN A 449 59.53 -29.96 68.17
N GLY A 450 58.70 -28.92 68.29
CA GLY A 450 57.97 -28.34 67.16
C GLY A 450 58.86 -27.44 66.30
N LYS A 451 58.74 -27.54 64.97
CA LYS A 451 59.43 -26.64 64.03
C LYS A 451 58.86 -25.23 64.06
N ASN A 452 57.61 -25.05 64.48
CA ASN A 452 56.96 -23.76 64.67
C ASN A 452 55.80 -23.87 65.71
N LYS A 453 55.24 -22.73 66.15
CA LYS A 453 54.13 -22.69 67.14
C LYS A 453 52.94 -23.55 66.71
N SER A 454 52.60 -23.55 65.42
CA SER A 454 51.49 -24.34 64.87
C SER A 454 51.72 -25.85 64.95
N SER A 455 52.95 -26.33 64.68
CA SER A 455 53.30 -27.76 64.77
C SER A 455 53.30 -28.22 66.23
N LEU A 456 53.74 -27.36 67.16
CA LEU A 456 53.67 -27.62 68.59
C LEU A 456 52.21 -27.71 69.06
N SER A 457 51.34 -26.78 68.67
CA SER A 457 49.90 -26.83 69.02
C SER A 457 49.18 -28.04 68.42
N ALA A 458 49.51 -28.43 67.19
CA ALA A 458 48.97 -29.64 66.56
C ALA A 458 49.39 -30.91 67.31
N HIS A 459 50.67 -31.01 67.70
CA HIS A 459 51.15 -32.11 68.51
C HIS A 459 50.52 -32.10 69.91
N MET A 460 50.44 -30.96 70.60
CA MET A 460 49.84 -30.85 71.93
C MET A 460 48.39 -31.35 71.97
N ARG A 461 47.58 -31.05 70.95
CA ARG A 461 46.19 -31.56 70.84
C ARG A 461 46.09 -33.09 70.73
N ASN A 462 47.14 -33.72 70.19
CA ASN A 462 47.18 -35.15 69.92
C ASN A 462 48.23 -35.91 70.76
N CYS A 463 48.86 -35.23 71.72
CA CYS A 463 49.92 -35.79 72.55
C CYS A 463 49.32 -36.81 73.51
N TYR A 464 49.92 -37.99 73.63
CA TYR A 464 49.36 -39.05 74.47
C TYR A 464 49.42 -38.72 75.97
N GLU A 465 50.38 -37.90 76.39
CA GLU A 465 50.53 -37.43 77.77
C GLU A 465 49.68 -36.19 78.10
N ASN A 466 48.93 -35.63 77.14
CA ASN A 466 48.02 -34.50 77.41
C ASN A 466 46.70 -35.02 78.02
N PRO A 467 46.26 -34.53 79.20
CA PRO A 467 44.99 -34.91 79.82
C PRO A 467 43.76 -34.70 78.92
N ASN A 468 43.81 -33.71 78.03
CA ASN A 468 42.72 -33.36 77.11
C ASN A 468 42.94 -33.83 75.67
N SER A 469 43.82 -34.83 75.47
CA SER A 469 44.18 -35.34 74.15
C SER A 469 42.99 -35.91 73.39
N ASN A 470 42.87 -35.53 72.11
CA ASN A 470 41.87 -36.13 71.21
C ASN A 470 42.12 -37.64 70.99
N LYS A 471 43.36 -38.13 71.19
CA LYS A 471 43.70 -39.56 71.10
C LYS A 471 43.37 -40.38 72.36
N ARG A 472 43.18 -39.74 73.53
CA ARG A 472 42.70 -40.41 74.75
C ARG A 472 41.18 -40.50 74.82
N LYS A 473 40.48 -39.47 74.32
CA LYS A 473 39.01 -39.39 74.31
C LYS A 473 38.32 -40.41 73.38
N SER A 474 39.04 -41.01 72.44
CA SER A 474 38.50 -42.03 71.51
C SER A 474 38.49 -43.46 72.07
N CYS A 475 38.92 -43.70 73.32
CA CYS A 475 39.12 -45.07 73.86
C CYS A 475 38.22 -45.45 75.05
N THR A 476 37.25 -44.61 75.46
CA THR A 476 36.35 -44.90 76.59
C THR A 476 34.87 -44.59 76.26
N VAL A 477 34.08 -45.66 76.22
CA VAL A 477 32.60 -45.77 76.32
C VAL A 477 31.78 -45.67 75.02
N ALA A 478 30.84 -46.62 74.96
CA ALA A 478 30.04 -47.11 73.85
C ALA A 478 28.61 -46.52 73.77
N SER A 479 27.97 -46.84 72.64
CA SER A 479 26.55 -47.19 72.42
C SER A 479 25.43 -46.15 72.54
N ASN A 480 24.73 -46.02 71.39
CA ASN A 480 23.28 -46.02 71.11
C ASN A 480 22.46 -44.77 71.52
N VAL A 481 21.91 -44.00 70.56
CA VAL A 481 20.75 -44.26 69.65
C VAL A 481 19.41 -44.22 70.39
N ASP A 482 18.64 -43.14 70.15
CA ASP A 482 17.26 -43.12 69.61
C ASP A 482 16.83 -41.63 69.42
N VAL A 483 16.50 -41.10 68.21
CA VAL A 483 15.28 -41.31 67.37
C VAL A 483 14.10 -40.52 67.99
N ASP A 484 13.40 -39.55 67.37
CA ASP A 484 12.80 -39.42 66.03
C ASP A 484 12.27 -37.95 65.82
N VAL A 485 12.38 -37.32 64.62
CA VAL A 485 11.31 -37.05 63.59
C VAL A 485 10.43 -35.81 63.90
N GLU A 486 10.09 -34.86 63.01
CA GLU A 486 9.71 -34.80 61.58
C GLU A 486 9.87 -33.34 61.10
N ILE A 487 10.65 -32.98 60.07
CA ILE A 487 10.34 -32.81 58.62
C ILE A 487 8.97 -32.18 58.25
N ASN A 488 9.02 -31.03 57.56
CA ASN A 488 8.56 -30.78 56.16
C ASN A 488 8.26 -29.29 55.99
N LEU A 489 9.03 -28.60 55.13
CA LEU A 489 8.72 -28.33 53.72
C LEU A 489 7.55 -27.36 53.53
#